data_AF-A0A9D4GRJ4-F1
#
_entry.id   AF-A0A9D4GRJ4-F1
#
_cell.length_a   1.000
_cell.length_b   1.000
_cell.length_c   1.000
_cell.angle_alpha   90.00
_cell.angle_beta   90.00
_cell.angle_gamma   90.00
#
_symmetry.space_group_name_H-M   'P 1'
#
loop_
_entity.id
_entity.type
_entity.pdbx_description
1 polymer ?
#
loop_
_entity_poly.entity_id
_entity_poly.type
_entity_poly.pdbx_seq_one_letter_code
_entity_poly.pdbx_strand_id
1 'polypeptide(L)'
;MPSKKDSRLWILASNIIKCIVQCISKIWLETLNTTKVVNKETFLILTKSREPGRGLVTVSNHHSYLDDPLLWGISPFTWKKGFRPWSNLLSLGSPCRWVPAAKEICFYSRATTLFFTLGQCIPVVRGDGVYQEGMDQILDKVNTGQWVHMFPEGM
;
A
#
# COMPACT_ATOMS: atom_id res chain seq x y z
N MET A 1 -1.39 -18.25 -18.38
CA MET A 1 0.07 -18.20 -18.15
C MET A 1 0.28 -17.63 -16.76
N PRO A 2 1.14 -18.20 -15.90
CA PRO A 2 1.41 -17.58 -14.61
C PRO A 2 1.97 -16.19 -14.86
N SER A 3 1.29 -15.18 -14.34
CA SER A 3 1.71 -13.79 -14.39
C SER A 3 3.12 -13.70 -13.79
N LYS A 4 4.07 -13.03 -14.46
CA LYS A 4 5.45 -12.83 -13.98
C LYS A 4 5.54 -12.25 -12.54
N LYS A 5 4.42 -11.77 -11.99
CA LYS A 5 4.22 -11.21 -10.64
C LYS A 5 4.32 -12.26 -9.50
N ASP A 6 4.37 -13.56 -9.79
CA ASP A 6 4.41 -14.61 -8.75
C ASP A 6 5.82 -15.21 -8.52
N SER A 7 6.84 -14.65 -9.19
CA SER A 7 8.22 -15.11 -8.98
C SER A 7 8.76 -14.68 -7.61
N ARG A 8 9.58 -15.53 -6.98
CA ARG A 8 10.23 -15.21 -5.67
C ARG A 8 11.03 -13.89 -5.73
N LEU A 9 11.63 -13.61 -6.88
CA LEU A 9 12.36 -12.36 -7.15
C LEU A 9 11.42 -11.15 -7.14
N TRP A 10 10.23 -11.27 -7.74
CA TRP A 10 9.23 -10.21 -7.75
C TRP A 10 8.71 -9.91 -6.34
N ILE A 11 8.40 -10.96 -5.57
CA ILE A 11 7.96 -10.81 -4.17
C ILE A 11 9.04 -10.11 -3.34
N LEU A 12 10.30 -10.54 -3.49
CA LEU A 12 11.43 -9.90 -2.81
C LEU A 12 11.59 -8.43 -3.21
N ALA A 13 11.57 -8.13 -4.51
CA ALA A 13 11.69 -6.76 -5.01
C ALA A 13 10.54 -5.87 -4.51
N SER A 14 9.30 -6.36 -4.55
CA SER A 14 8.13 -5.65 -4.03
C SER A 14 8.28 -5.38 -2.54
N ASN A 15 8.73 -6.38 -1.78
CA ASN A 15 8.98 -6.26 -0.35
C ASN A 15 10.06 -5.22 -0.02
N ILE A 16 11.14 -5.16 -0.79
CA ILE A 16 12.19 -4.15 -0.63
C ILE A 16 11.64 -2.74 -0.88
N ILE A 17 10.93 -2.53 -2.00
CA ILE A 17 10.35 -1.22 -2.34
C ILE A 17 9.39 -0.74 -1.24
N LYS A 18 8.47 -1.61 -0.81
CA LYS A 18 7.51 -1.30 0.27
C LYS A 18 8.22 -0.93 1.58
N CYS A 19 9.27 -1.66 1.93
CA CYS A 19 10.07 -1.39 3.13
C CYS A 19 10.75 -0.01 3.06
N ILE A 20 11.35 0.33 1.93
CA ILE A 20 11.99 1.63 1.70
C ILE A 20 10.96 2.76 1.85
N VAL A 21 9.82 2.65 1.17
CA VAL A 21 8.73 3.65 1.22
C VAL A 21 8.21 3.80 2.65
N GLN A 22 8.01 2.69 3.37
CA GLN A 22 7.58 2.71 4.77
C GLN A 22 8.59 3.41 5.68
N CYS A 23 9.90 3.12 5.54
CA CYS A 23 10.94 3.75 6.34
C CYS A 23 10.99 5.26 6.12
N ILE A 24 10.97 5.71 4.86
CA ILE A 24 10.97 7.14 4.51
C ILE A 24 9.73 7.83 5.10
N SER A 25 8.56 7.21 4.91
CA SER A 25 7.29 7.75 5.41
C SER A 25 7.25 7.84 6.92
N LYS A 26 7.89 6.89 7.63
CA LYS A 26 8.02 6.91 9.08
C LYS A 26 8.86 8.08 9.56
N ILE A 27 10.03 8.27 8.95
CA ILE A 27 10.93 9.41 9.26
C ILE A 27 10.18 10.73 9.02
N TRP A 28 9.44 10.82 7.93
CA TRP A 28 8.63 11.99 7.63
C TRP A 28 7.59 12.27 8.71
N LEU A 29 6.77 11.28 9.08
CA LEU A 29 5.67 11.46 10.03
C LEU A 29 6.08 11.65 11.48
N GLU A 30 7.17 11.02 11.93
CA GLU A 30 7.58 11.03 13.35
C GLU A 30 8.75 11.97 13.66
N THR A 31 9.59 12.30 12.68
CA THR A 31 10.78 13.14 12.90
C THR A 31 10.66 14.50 12.23
N LEU A 32 10.20 14.54 10.97
CA LEU A 32 10.17 15.78 10.18
C LEU A 32 8.84 16.53 10.26
N ASN A 33 7.81 15.92 10.85
CA ASN A 33 6.47 16.51 10.92
C ASN A 33 5.78 16.19 12.26
N THR A 34 4.77 17.00 12.59
CA THR A 34 3.88 16.73 13.72
C THR A 34 2.66 15.98 13.23
N THR A 35 2.56 14.70 13.57
CA THR A 35 1.44 13.84 13.13
C THR A 35 0.57 13.44 14.31
N LYS A 36 -0.74 13.71 14.21
CA LYS A 36 -1.74 13.20 15.16
C LYS A 36 -2.52 12.06 14.51
N VAL A 37 -2.43 10.87 15.10
CA VAL A 37 -3.22 9.69 14.68
C VAL A 37 -4.24 9.38 15.76
N VAL A 38 -5.51 9.34 15.38
CA VAL A 38 -6.63 8.96 16.26
C VAL A 38 -7.03 7.52 15.93
N ASN A 39 -7.37 6.72 16.95
CA ASN A 39 -7.78 5.31 16.81
C ASN A 39 -6.74 4.42 16.09
N LYS A 40 -5.46 4.65 16.38
CA LYS A 40 -4.35 3.89 15.79
C LYS A 40 -4.47 2.39 16.06
N GLU A 41 -4.84 2.01 17.27
CA GLU A 41 -4.97 0.62 17.72
C GLU A 41 -6.05 -0.11 16.91
N THR A 42 -7.22 0.52 16.74
CA THR A 42 -8.31 -0.02 15.92
C THR A 42 -7.86 -0.21 14.47
N PHE A 43 -7.18 0.78 13.90
CA PHE A 43 -6.62 0.67 12.55
C PHE A 43 -5.64 -0.50 12.40
N LEU A 44 -4.78 -0.73 13.40
CA LEU A 44 -3.83 -1.84 13.39
C LEU A 44 -4.50 -3.21 13.54
N ILE A 45 -5.53 -3.31 14.38
CA ILE A 45 -6.33 -4.54 14.54
C ILE A 45 -7.03 -4.86 13.22
N LEU A 46 -7.70 -3.87 12.62
CA LEU A 46 -8.41 -4.04 11.35
C LEU A 46 -7.48 -4.36 10.18
N THR A 47 -6.23 -3.90 10.19
CA THR A 47 -5.30 -4.21 9.10
C THR A 47 -4.64 -5.57 9.29
N LYS A 48 -4.16 -5.89 10.50
CA LYS A 48 -3.29 -7.06 10.79
C LYS A 48 -4.01 -8.29 11.35
N SER A 49 -5.10 -8.12 12.08
CA SER A 49 -5.73 -9.20 12.87
C SER A 49 -7.13 -9.54 12.36
N ARG A 50 -7.30 -9.57 11.03
CA ARG A 50 -8.57 -9.92 10.38
C ARG A 50 -8.76 -11.43 10.31
N GLU A 51 -10.01 -11.84 10.25
CA GLU A 51 -10.39 -13.21 9.91
C GLU A 51 -9.81 -13.59 8.53
N PRO A 52 -9.23 -14.79 8.39
CA PRO A 52 -8.74 -15.28 7.10
C PRO A 52 -9.82 -15.20 6.03
N GLY A 53 -9.47 -14.67 4.85
CA GLY A 53 -10.40 -14.49 3.73
C GLY A 53 -11.27 -13.22 3.80
N ARG A 54 -11.22 -12.44 4.89
CA ARG A 54 -11.99 -11.20 5.02
C ARG A 54 -11.25 -10.00 4.41
N GLY A 55 -11.73 -9.53 3.26
CA GLY A 55 -11.22 -8.34 2.59
C GLY A 55 -11.38 -7.08 3.46
N LEU A 56 -10.50 -6.10 3.27
CA LEU A 56 -10.60 -4.78 3.90
C LEU A 56 -10.58 -3.72 2.83
N VAL A 57 -11.56 -2.83 2.86
CA VAL A 57 -11.55 -1.62 2.05
C VAL A 57 -11.44 -0.43 3.00
N THR A 58 -10.39 0.37 2.83
CA THR A 58 -10.28 1.66 3.52
C THR A 58 -10.44 2.80 2.51
N VAL A 59 -11.05 3.89 2.96
CA VAL A 59 -11.35 5.04 2.12
C VAL A 59 -10.89 6.30 2.84
N SER A 60 -10.27 7.23 2.11
CA SER A 60 -10.01 8.58 2.60
C SER A 60 -10.15 9.59 1.48
N ASN A 61 -10.19 10.87 1.87
CA ASN A 61 -9.95 11.98 0.95
C ASN A 61 -8.53 11.90 0.37
N HIS A 62 -8.29 12.63 -0.73
CA HIS A 62 -6.98 12.68 -1.38
C HIS A 62 -6.53 14.12 -1.60
N HIS A 63 -5.58 14.56 -0.80
CA HIS A 63 -5.07 15.92 -0.82
C HIS A 63 -3.66 16.01 -1.41
N SER A 64 -2.88 14.94 -1.35
CA SER A 64 -1.49 14.95 -1.82
C SER A 64 -1.02 13.61 -2.38
N TYR A 65 -0.03 13.65 -3.27
CA TYR A 65 0.65 12.43 -3.76
C TYR A 65 1.31 11.59 -2.64
N LEU A 66 1.52 12.20 -1.46
CA LEU A 66 2.12 11.54 -0.32
C LEU A 66 1.10 10.80 0.54
N ASP A 67 -0.20 10.95 0.31
CA ASP A 67 -1.23 10.31 1.13
C ASP A 67 -1.10 8.77 1.10
N ASP A 68 -0.74 8.21 -0.07
CA ASP A 68 -0.47 6.78 -0.15
C ASP A 68 0.80 6.36 0.62
N PRO A 69 1.98 6.91 0.28
CA PRO A 69 3.23 6.70 1.01
C PRO A 69 3.12 6.88 2.53
N LEU A 70 2.47 7.95 2.99
CA LEU A 70 2.47 8.30 4.40
C LEU A 70 1.61 7.37 5.26
N LEU A 71 0.53 6.78 4.74
CA LEU A 71 -0.25 5.82 5.55
C LEU A 71 0.62 4.63 6.01
N TRP A 72 1.63 4.23 5.22
CA TRP A 72 2.58 3.17 5.58
C TRP A 72 3.36 3.47 6.86
N GLY A 73 3.67 4.75 7.08
CA GLY A 73 4.40 5.23 8.24
C GLY A 73 3.60 5.14 9.56
N ILE A 74 2.29 4.91 9.50
CA ILE A 74 1.46 4.77 10.72
C ILE A 74 1.69 3.41 11.40
N SER A 75 2.13 2.39 10.64
CA SER A 75 2.44 1.05 11.17
C SER A 75 3.39 1.14 12.38
N PRO A 76 3.26 0.24 13.38
CA PRO A 76 4.11 0.21 14.55
C PRO A 76 5.52 -0.25 14.17
N PHE A 77 6.32 0.70 13.68
CA PHE A 77 7.76 0.67 13.74
C PHE A 77 8.13 1.36 15.05
N THR A 78 8.25 0.58 16.13
CA THR A 78 8.61 1.16 17.43
C THR A 78 10.13 1.28 17.50
N TRP A 79 10.68 2.45 17.17
CA TRP A 79 12.11 2.76 17.37
C TRP A 79 12.54 2.52 18.84
N LYS A 80 11.61 2.69 19.80
CA LYS A 80 11.85 2.51 21.25
C LYS A 80 12.20 1.08 21.70
N LYS A 81 12.04 0.03 20.86
CA LYS A 81 12.38 -1.37 21.24
C LYS A 81 13.66 -1.90 20.58
N GLY A 82 14.56 -0.99 20.21
CA GLY A 82 15.84 -1.32 19.58
C GLY A 82 15.70 -1.46 18.06
N PHE A 83 16.63 -0.85 17.35
CA PHE A 83 16.75 -0.96 15.89
C PHE A 83 17.06 -2.42 15.52
N ARG A 84 16.03 -3.23 15.26
CA ARG A 84 16.15 -4.61 14.78
C ARG A 84 15.79 -4.68 13.29
N PRO A 85 16.71 -4.29 12.39
CA PRO A 85 16.45 -4.29 10.94
C PRO A 85 16.05 -5.68 10.42
N TRP A 86 16.55 -6.76 11.04
CA TRP A 86 16.28 -8.14 10.61
C TRP A 86 14.88 -8.67 10.99
N SER A 87 14.31 -8.28 12.14
CA SER A 87 12.92 -8.62 12.47
C SER A 87 11.91 -7.82 11.66
N ASN A 88 12.32 -6.65 11.14
CA ASN A 88 11.52 -5.83 10.24
C ASN A 88 11.48 -6.41 8.82
N LEU A 89 12.57 -7.05 8.39
CA LEU A 89 12.61 -7.91 7.20
C LEU A 89 11.77 -9.19 7.39
N LEU A 90 11.51 -9.63 8.62
CA LEU A 90 10.56 -10.74 8.89
C LEU A 90 9.11 -10.25 9.06
N SER A 91 8.92 -8.98 9.42
CA SER A 91 7.64 -8.25 9.39
C SER A 91 7.26 -7.78 7.96
N LEU A 92 7.96 -8.29 6.95
CA LEU A 92 7.64 -8.21 5.51
C LEU A 92 6.25 -8.75 5.14
N GLY A 93 5.56 -9.40 6.08
CA GLY A 93 4.17 -9.83 5.97
C GLY A 93 3.13 -8.83 6.46
N SER A 94 3.52 -7.61 6.90
CA SER A 94 2.52 -6.59 7.24
C SER A 94 1.65 -6.33 6.02
N PRO A 95 0.31 -6.48 6.12
CA PRO A 95 -0.56 -6.42 4.97
C PRO A 95 -0.37 -5.08 4.29
N CYS A 96 0.08 -5.14 3.05
CA CYS A 96 0.21 -4.00 2.20
C CYS A 96 -1.09 -3.92 1.38
N ARG A 97 -1.76 -2.78 1.51
CA ARG A 97 -2.91 -2.39 0.72
C ARG A 97 -2.57 -2.29 -0.76
N TRP A 98 -3.51 -2.68 -1.59
CA TRP A 98 -3.52 -2.32 -2.99
C TRP A 98 -4.22 -0.99 -3.17
N VAL A 99 -3.76 -0.18 -4.11
CA VAL A 99 -4.32 1.15 -4.37
C VAL A 99 -4.56 1.35 -5.86
N PRO A 100 -5.77 1.79 -6.29
CA PRO A 100 -5.97 2.31 -7.62
C PRO A 100 -5.15 3.58 -7.81
N ALA A 101 -4.35 3.63 -8.87
CA ALA A 101 -3.50 4.76 -9.21
C ALA A 101 -3.73 5.18 -10.66
N ALA A 102 -3.80 6.49 -10.89
CA ALA A 102 -4.05 7.06 -12.21
C ALA A 102 -2.98 6.63 -13.22
N LYS A 103 -3.39 5.97 -14.30
CA LYS A 103 -2.50 5.37 -15.30
C LYS A 103 -1.56 6.40 -15.93
N GLU A 104 -2.08 7.55 -16.29
CA GLU A 104 -1.37 8.63 -16.96
C GLU A 104 -0.37 9.38 -16.06
N ILE A 105 -0.52 9.29 -14.74
CA ILE A 105 0.39 9.93 -13.77
C ILE A 105 1.41 8.93 -13.22
N CYS A 106 0.97 7.75 -12.80
CA CYS A 106 1.83 6.76 -12.14
C CYS A 106 2.53 5.82 -13.13
N PHE A 107 2.00 5.64 -14.34
CA PHE A 107 2.46 4.62 -15.29
C PHE A 107 2.94 5.20 -16.64
N TYR A 108 3.41 6.44 -16.66
CA TYR A 108 3.87 7.11 -17.89
C TYR A 108 5.24 6.60 -18.41
N SER A 109 6.09 6.01 -17.55
CA SER A 109 7.41 5.51 -17.93
C SER A 109 7.62 4.09 -17.44
N ARG A 110 8.61 3.39 -18.00
CA ARG A 110 8.97 2.03 -17.55
C ARG A 110 9.44 1.99 -16.10
N ALA A 111 10.20 3.00 -15.67
CA ALA A 111 10.71 3.09 -14.30
C ALA A 111 9.59 3.33 -13.30
N THR A 112 8.70 4.29 -13.57
CA THR A 112 7.56 4.58 -12.69
C THR A 112 6.57 3.43 -12.67
N THR A 113 6.27 2.83 -13.83
CA THR A 113 5.45 1.61 -13.92
C THR A 113 6.00 0.50 -13.03
N LEU A 114 7.31 0.23 -13.10
CA LEU A 114 7.94 -0.80 -12.27
C LEU A 114 7.82 -0.47 -10.78
N PHE A 115 8.14 0.77 -10.39
CA PHE A 115 8.06 1.23 -9.01
C PHE A 115 6.64 1.08 -8.43
N PHE A 116 5.62 1.63 -9.11
CA PHE A 116 4.24 1.59 -8.64
C PHE A 116 3.65 0.17 -8.65
N THR A 117 4.00 -0.66 -9.63
CA THR A 117 3.56 -2.07 -9.64
C THR A 117 4.20 -2.86 -8.49
N LEU A 118 5.47 -2.63 -8.18
CA LEU A 118 6.15 -3.24 -7.02
C LEU A 118 5.59 -2.71 -5.68
N GLY A 119 5.10 -1.47 -5.67
CA GLY A 119 4.38 -0.85 -4.55
C GLY A 119 2.92 -1.28 -4.39
N GLN A 120 2.43 -2.25 -5.17
CA GLN A 120 1.03 -2.72 -5.15
C GLN A 120 -0.01 -1.70 -5.63
N CYS A 121 0.37 -0.81 -6.53
CA CYS A 121 -0.59 0.06 -7.22
C CYS A 121 -1.16 -0.63 -8.46
N ILE A 122 -2.46 -0.46 -8.68
CA ILE A 122 -3.21 -0.98 -9.83
C ILE A 122 -3.55 0.20 -10.74
N PRO A 123 -3.22 0.17 -12.03
CA PRO A 123 -3.51 1.26 -12.94
C PRO A 123 -5.02 1.37 -13.20
N VAL A 124 -5.54 2.58 -13.07
CA VAL A 124 -6.94 2.96 -13.35
C VAL A 124 -6.94 4.16 -14.28
N VAL A 125 -7.82 4.18 -15.27
CA VAL A 125 -8.02 5.30 -16.20
C VAL A 125 -9.10 6.21 -15.61
N ARG A 126 -8.72 7.47 -15.34
CA ARG A 126 -9.68 8.49 -14.85
C ARG A 126 -10.68 8.84 -15.94
N GLY A 127 -11.96 8.95 -15.55
CA GLY A 127 -13.04 9.29 -16.48
C GLY A 127 -13.57 8.14 -17.34
N ASP A 128 -12.99 6.94 -17.26
CA ASP A 128 -13.48 5.73 -17.95
C ASP A 128 -14.61 5.02 -17.16
N GLY A 129 -15.02 5.61 -16.03
CA GLY A 129 -16.03 5.07 -15.13
C GLY A 129 -15.52 3.90 -14.29
N VAL A 130 -16.46 3.22 -13.61
CA VAL A 130 -16.16 2.13 -12.67
C VAL A 130 -15.93 0.78 -13.35
N TYR A 131 -16.36 0.63 -14.60
CA TYR A 131 -16.28 -0.62 -15.36
C TYR A 131 -14.99 -0.67 -16.18
N GLN A 132 -13.89 -1.01 -15.52
CA GLN A 132 -12.57 -1.11 -16.15
C GLN A 132 -11.72 -2.21 -15.51
N GLU A 133 -10.75 -2.73 -16.26
CA GLU A 133 -9.91 -3.86 -15.84
C GLU A 133 -9.20 -3.61 -14.49
N GLY A 134 -8.79 -2.36 -14.22
CA GLY A 134 -8.17 -1.99 -12.95
C GLY A 134 -9.10 -2.18 -11.76
N MET A 135 -10.39 -1.88 -11.92
CA MET A 135 -11.40 -2.06 -10.87
C MET A 135 -11.76 -3.53 -10.68
N ASP A 136 -11.80 -4.32 -11.76
CA ASP A 136 -11.96 -5.78 -11.66
C ASP A 136 -10.81 -6.41 -10.88
N GLN A 137 -9.57 -5.98 -11.15
CA GLN A 137 -8.40 -6.44 -10.38
C GLN A 137 -8.52 -6.07 -8.90
N ILE A 138 -9.02 -4.87 -8.58
CA ILE A 138 -9.24 -4.44 -7.19
C ILE A 138 -10.29 -5.31 -6.51
N LEU A 139 -11.40 -5.60 -7.20
CA LEU A 139 -12.45 -6.49 -6.71
C LEU A 139 -11.89 -7.88 -6.38
N ASP A 140 -11.04 -8.44 -7.25
CA ASP A 140 -10.35 -9.71 -6.99
C ASP A 140 -9.46 -9.66 -5.74
N LYS A 141 -8.77 -8.54 -5.48
CA LYS A 141 -7.97 -8.38 -4.25
C LYS A 141 -8.84 -8.39 -3.01
N VAL A 142 -9.96 -7.69 -3.01
CA VAL A 142 -10.89 -7.69 -1.87
C VAL A 142 -11.48 -9.10 -1.66
N ASN A 143 -11.92 -9.75 -2.74
CA ASN A 143 -12.51 -11.09 -2.70
C ASN A 143 -11.53 -12.17 -2.22
N THR A 144 -10.22 -11.96 -2.43
CA THR A 144 -9.16 -12.86 -1.93
C THR A 144 -8.69 -12.50 -0.51
N GLY A 145 -9.43 -11.66 0.22
CA GLY A 145 -9.15 -11.30 1.60
C GLY A 145 -8.09 -10.21 1.79
N GLN A 146 -7.62 -9.61 0.70
CA GLN A 146 -6.56 -8.61 0.76
C GLN A 146 -7.10 -7.24 1.20
N TRP A 147 -6.18 -6.35 1.54
CA TRP A 147 -6.51 -4.98 1.90
C TRP A 147 -6.42 -4.12 0.63
N VAL A 148 -7.43 -3.29 0.39
CA VAL A 148 -7.45 -2.24 -0.63
C VAL A 148 -7.69 -0.91 0.06
N HIS A 149 -6.99 0.13 -0.40
CA HIS A 149 -7.29 1.50 -0.04
C HIS A 149 -7.68 2.31 -1.26
N MET A 150 -8.71 3.14 -1.12
CA MET A 150 -9.27 3.92 -2.21
C MET A 150 -9.32 5.40 -1.87
N PHE A 151 -9.13 6.21 -2.91
CA PHE A 151 -9.24 7.66 -2.93
C PHE A 151 -10.35 8.05 -3.92
N PRO A 152 -11.62 8.14 -3.50
CA PRO A 152 -12.75 8.32 -4.42
C PRO A 152 -12.74 9.65 -5.17
N GLU A 153 -12.05 10.66 -4.64
CA GLU A 153 -11.96 12.01 -5.22
C GLU A 153 -11.12 12.07 -6.51
N GLY A 154 -10.23 11.09 -6.71
CA GLY A 154 -9.26 11.08 -7.81
C GLY A 154 -9.53 10.04 -8.89
N MET A 155 -10.64 9.30 -8.81
CA MET A 155 -11.02 8.25 -9.77
C MET A 155 -12.16 8.70 -10.68
#